data_AF-A0A927SXX5-F1
#
_entry.id   AF-A0A927SXX5-F1
#
_cell.length_a   1.000
_cell.length_b   1.000
_cell.length_c   1.000
_cell.angle_alpha   90.00
_cell.angle_beta   90.00
_cell.angle_gamma   90.00
#
_symmetry.space_group_name_H-M   'P 1'
#
loop_
_entity.id
_entity.type
_entity.pdbx_description
1 polymer ?
#
loop_
_entity_poly.entity_id
_entity_poly.type
_entity_poly.pdbx_seq_one_letter_code
_entity_poly.pdbx_strand_id
1 'polypeptide(L)'
;MAKKSDKLNFQAEAVRREFATNSTKGNKKWVAVTIIACLIIAIAVVFAVRSMDDDLPTDEYSVDWEGYGEALANIKETYPDHSKIIARVKDNDIEKLDFYKHRLVQDYMYAAFVEEFEEYVEKHKDSLTQEQIEESRPTRMTDEEIIENLITVEMGYIAALEADVPINYAIAQTQMTNLYANNLYVLKSEDKDSDIYKSAKEFVDQIALIAKGMDISVDEYLVELSRDSMKSMAITMIEDRWQTEFRNSNFDGTIDEYIDYCYEVLKQKYTVVMYGLE
;
A
#
# COMPACT_ATOMS: atom_id res chain seq x y z
N MET A 1 -31.10 -8.41 39.22
CA MET A 1 -30.49 -9.10 38.07
C MET A 1 -30.76 -8.28 36.82
N ALA A 2 -29.73 -7.64 36.30
CA ALA A 2 -29.66 -7.19 34.91
C ALA A 2 -28.16 -7.27 34.55
N LYS A 3 -27.79 -8.23 33.69
CA LYS A 3 -26.43 -8.35 33.17
C LYS A 3 -26.18 -7.14 32.27
N LYS A 4 -25.21 -6.31 32.63
CA LYS A 4 -24.55 -5.38 31.70
C LYS A 4 -24.06 -6.21 30.51
N SER A 5 -24.55 -5.93 29.31
CA SER A 5 -23.87 -6.44 28.11
C SER A 5 -22.64 -5.58 27.91
N ASP A 6 -21.47 -6.18 28.08
CA ASP A 6 -20.22 -5.65 27.56
C ASP A 6 -20.38 -5.53 26.04
N LYS A 7 -20.75 -4.33 25.56
CA LYS A 7 -20.46 -3.94 24.18
C LYS A 7 -18.94 -3.77 24.12
N LEU A 8 -18.26 -4.85 23.76
CA LEU A 8 -16.84 -4.84 23.45
C LEU A 8 -16.57 -3.73 22.43
N ASN A 9 -15.60 -2.90 22.79
CA ASN A 9 -15.20 -1.66 22.14
C ASN A 9 -14.42 -1.97 20.85
N PHE A 10 -15.06 -2.61 19.87
CA PHE A 10 -14.43 -3.11 18.65
C PHE A 10 -13.89 -2.00 17.74
N GLN A 11 -14.56 -0.83 17.71
CA GLN A 11 -14.11 0.34 16.95
C GLN A 11 -12.74 0.84 17.42
N ALA A 12 -12.50 0.86 18.74
CA ALA A 12 -11.20 1.22 19.30
C ALA A 12 -10.12 0.16 19.02
N GLU A 13 -10.48 -1.09 18.73
CA GLU A 13 -9.52 -2.18 18.54
C GLU A 13 -9.11 -2.36 17.07
N ALA A 14 -10.00 -2.07 16.12
CA ALA A 14 -9.70 -2.03 14.69
C ALA A 14 -8.87 -0.78 14.35
N VAL A 15 -9.30 0.39 14.85
CA VAL A 15 -8.49 1.61 14.90
C VAL A 15 -7.18 1.31 15.63
N ARG A 16 -7.14 0.73 16.84
CA ARG A 16 -5.85 0.36 17.45
C ARG A 16 -5.00 -0.63 16.66
N ARG A 17 -5.55 -1.52 15.84
CA ARG A 17 -4.75 -2.48 15.04
C ARG A 17 -4.16 -1.84 13.78
N GLU A 18 -4.84 -0.86 13.21
CA GLU A 18 -4.36 -0.10 12.04
C GLU A 18 -3.52 1.12 12.46
N PHE A 19 -3.83 1.77 13.58
CA PHE A 19 -3.09 2.91 14.14
C PHE A 19 -1.86 2.48 14.98
N ALA A 20 -1.73 1.20 15.39
CA ALA A 20 -0.55 0.68 16.10
C ALA A 20 0.53 0.04 15.20
N THR A 21 0.59 0.38 13.92
CA THR A 21 1.81 0.20 13.12
C THR A 21 2.71 1.44 13.33
N ASN A 22 3.80 1.49 14.10
CA ASN A 22 4.52 0.55 14.93
C ASN A 22 5.27 1.37 16.00
N SER A 23 4.87 1.27 17.26
CA SER A 23 5.62 1.83 18.40
C SER A 23 5.62 0.81 19.53
N THR A 24 6.23 -0.35 19.30
CA THR A 24 7.01 -1.14 20.28
C THR A 24 7.39 -2.51 19.72
N LYS A 25 8.70 -2.78 19.72
CA LYS A 25 9.37 -4.09 19.74
C LYS A 25 8.65 -5.28 19.08
N GLY A 26 9.07 -5.58 17.85
CA GLY A 26 9.15 -6.95 17.36
C GLY A 26 8.02 -7.46 16.46
N ASN A 27 7.15 -6.60 15.94
CA ASN A 27 6.15 -7.01 14.93
C ASN A 27 6.10 -5.99 13.79
N LYS A 28 6.97 -6.14 12.79
CA LYS A 28 6.90 -5.38 11.53
C LYS A 28 5.78 -5.99 10.65
N LYS A 29 4.53 -5.74 11.02
CA LYS A 29 3.39 -6.14 10.17
C LYS A 29 3.37 -5.31 8.90
N TRP A 30 3.53 -6.00 7.77
CA TRP A 30 3.30 -5.56 6.38
C TRP A 30 4.27 -4.51 5.82
N VAL A 31 5.35 -5.03 5.26
CA VAL A 31 6.14 -4.34 4.22
C VAL A 31 6.23 -5.30 3.05
N ALA A 32 5.54 -5.01 1.94
CA ALA A 32 6.05 -5.19 0.56
C ALA A 32 4.95 -5.27 -0.52
N VAL A 33 4.13 -4.23 -0.71
CA VAL A 33 3.50 -3.99 -2.03
C VAL A 33 3.26 -2.48 -2.18
N THR A 34 4.30 -1.66 -2.25
CA THR A 34 4.19 -0.24 -1.85
C THR A 34 3.68 0.73 -2.93
N ILE A 35 3.22 0.26 -4.10
CA ILE A 35 2.49 1.11 -5.06
C ILE A 35 1.09 0.52 -5.30
N ILE A 36 1.02 -0.76 -5.63
CA ILE A 36 -0.28 -1.44 -5.77
C ILE A 36 -0.95 -1.63 -4.42
N ALA A 37 -0.28 -2.03 -3.35
CA ALA A 37 -0.91 -2.02 -2.05
C ALA A 37 -1.01 -0.64 -1.45
N CYS A 38 -0.36 0.44 -1.89
CA CYS A 38 -0.85 1.76 -1.49
C CYS A 38 -2.23 2.06 -2.11
N LEU A 39 -2.45 1.68 -3.38
CA LEU A 39 -3.76 1.81 -4.06
C LEU A 39 -4.81 0.77 -3.57
N ILE A 40 -4.40 -0.46 -3.30
CA ILE A 40 -5.23 -1.57 -2.78
C ILE A 40 -5.42 -1.45 -1.27
N ILE A 41 -4.45 -0.95 -0.49
CA ILE A 41 -4.62 -0.60 0.93
C ILE A 41 -5.49 0.64 1.03
N ALA A 42 -5.39 1.65 0.14
CA ALA A 42 -6.40 2.71 0.12
C ALA A 42 -7.80 2.08 -0.04
N ILE A 43 -8.01 1.21 -1.04
CA ILE A 43 -9.29 0.50 -1.26
C ILE A 43 -9.69 -0.44 -0.09
N ALA A 44 -8.73 -1.13 0.52
CA ALA A 44 -8.96 -2.09 1.60
C ALA A 44 -9.14 -1.41 2.96
N VAL A 45 -8.49 -0.26 3.21
CA VAL A 45 -8.75 0.63 4.35
C VAL A 45 -10.14 1.20 4.21
N VAL A 46 -10.57 1.61 3.01
CA VAL A 46 -11.96 1.99 2.84
C VAL A 46 -12.88 0.80 3.13
N PHE A 47 -12.57 -0.42 2.67
CA PHE A 47 -13.40 -1.61 2.95
C PHE A 47 -13.41 -2.01 4.45
N ALA A 48 -12.29 -1.88 5.16
CA ALA A 48 -12.14 -2.21 6.56
C ALA A 48 -12.90 -1.23 7.45
N VAL A 49 -12.80 0.08 7.17
CA VAL A 49 -13.58 1.14 7.84
C VAL A 49 -15.08 1.04 7.48
N ARG A 50 -15.42 0.71 6.22
CA ARG A 50 -16.80 0.50 5.72
C ARG A 50 -17.53 -0.68 6.34
N SER A 51 -16.84 -1.80 6.58
CA SER A 51 -17.46 -3.02 7.11
C SER A 51 -17.83 -2.95 8.60
N MET A 52 -17.48 -1.85 9.27
CA MET A 52 -17.60 -1.70 10.73
C MET A 52 -18.63 -0.66 11.18
N ASP A 53 -19.21 0.14 10.30
CA ASP A 53 -20.27 1.11 10.64
C ASP A 53 -21.19 1.42 9.45
N ASP A 54 -22.46 1.02 9.54
CA ASP A 54 -23.51 1.28 8.53
C ASP A 54 -23.89 2.78 8.42
N ASP A 55 -23.34 3.65 9.29
CA ASP A 55 -23.77 5.04 9.49
C ASP A 55 -22.70 6.11 9.13
N LEU A 56 -21.55 5.73 8.54
CA LEU A 56 -20.58 6.72 8.05
C LEU A 56 -20.97 7.21 6.64
N PRO A 57 -21.29 8.51 6.46
CA PRO A 57 -21.52 9.06 5.13
C PRO A 57 -20.27 8.89 4.26
N THR A 58 -20.52 8.47 3.03
CA THR A 58 -19.55 8.03 2.01
C THR A 58 -18.81 9.19 1.34
N ASP A 59 -18.48 10.25 2.07
CA ASP A 59 -17.83 11.39 1.47
C ASP A 59 -16.37 11.01 1.15
N GLU A 60 -15.98 11.37 -0.08
CA GLU A 60 -14.83 10.88 -0.83
C GLU A 60 -13.51 10.94 -0.04
N TYR A 61 -12.68 9.89 -0.12
CA TYR A 61 -11.29 9.94 0.35
C TYR A 61 -10.58 11.18 -0.21
N SER A 62 -10.12 12.09 0.66
CA SER A 62 -9.68 13.45 0.27
C SER A 62 -8.29 13.53 -0.37
N VAL A 63 -7.72 12.41 -0.79
CA VAL A 63 -6.40 12.42 -1.45
C VAL A 63 -6.52 13.19 -2.77
N ASP A 64 -5.70 14.23 -2.93
CA ASP A 64 -5.55 14.98 -4.18
C ASP A 64 -4.81 14.15 -5.23
N TRP A 65 -5.52 13.20 -5.85
CA TRP A 65 -4.99 12.29 -6.86
C TRP A 65 -4.54 13.00 -8.13
N GLU A 66 -5.18 14.12 -8.48
CA GLU A 66 -4.76 14.95 -9.62
C GLU A 66 -3.42 15.63 -9.30
N GLY A 67 -3.29 16.27 -8.13
CA GLY A 67 -2.03 16.84 -7.68
C GLY A 67 -0.92 15.79 -7.54
N TYR A 68 -1.24 14.57 -7.09
CA TYR A 68 -0.27 13.46 -7.07
C TYR A 68 0.22 13.10 -8.48
N GLY A 69 -0.69 13.06 -9.46
CA GLY A 69 -0.34 12.89 -10.88
C GLY A 69 0.59 13.98 -11.40
N GLU A 70 0.31 15.25 -11.07
CA GLU A 70 1.18 16.38 -11.43
C GLU A 70 2.58 16.23 -10.82
N ALA A 71 2.66 15.82 -9.54
CA ALA A 71 3.93 15.60 -8.86
C ALA A 71 4.72 14.43 -9.47
N LEU A 72 4.04 13.34 -9.87
CA LEU A 72 4.66 12.20 -10.55
C LEU A 72 5.25 12.60 -11.91
N ALA A 73 4.51 13.35 -12.72
CA ALA A 73 4.99 13.78 -14.04
C ALA A 73 6.24 14.67 -13.94
N ASN A 74 6.33 15.49 -12.90
CA ASN A 74 7.42 16.44 -12.69
C ASN A 74 8.60 15.88 -11.87
N ILE A 75 8.57 14.60 -11.48
CA ILE A 75 9.55 14.04 -10.53
C ILE A 75 10.99 14.16 -11.02
N LYS A 76 11.25 13.94 -12.32
CA LYS A 76 12.60 13.99 -12.90
C LYS A 76 13.14 15.41 -13.03
N GLU A 77 12.24 16.38 -13.20
CA GLU A 77 12.59 17.81 -13.26
C GLU A 77 12.82 18.36 -11.85
N THR A 78 12.01 17.91 -10.89
CA THR A 78 12.09 18.29 -9.47
C THR A 78 13.34 17.73 -8.81
N TYR A 79 13.71 16.50 -9.14
CA TYR A 79 14.84 15.78 -8.54
C TYR A 79 15.90 15.42 -9.59
N PRO A 80 16.94 16.27 -9.80
CA PRO A 80 17.94 16.05 -10.84
C PRO A 80 18.83 14.81 -10.59
N ASP A 81 18.83 14.29 -9.37
CA ASP A 81 19.58 13.11 -8.96
C ASP A 81 18.72 11.83 -8.90
N HIS A 82 17.52 11.83 -9.50
CA HIS A 82 16.61 10.68 -9.56
C HIS A 82 17.26 9.39 -10.07
N SER A 83 18.27 9.47 -10.94
CA SER A 83 18.98 8.29 -11.47
C SER A 83 20.14 7.80 -10.59
N LYS A 84 20.39 8.42 -9.42
CA LYS A 84 21.41 7.92 -8.48
C LYS A 84 20.94 6.60 -7.87
N ILE A 85 21.86 5.66 -7.70
CA ILE A 85 21.61 4.39 -7.01
C ILE A 85 21.72 4.62 -5.50
N ILE A 86 20.68 4.25 -4.73
CA ILE A 86 20.65 4.38 -3.26
C ILE A 86 20.95 3.08 -2.54
N ALA A 87 20.64 1.97 -3.20
CA ALA A 87 20.91 0.64 -2.71
C ALA A 87 21.06 -0.32 -3.89
N ARG A 88 21.77 -1.41 -3.66
CA ARG A 88 21.87 -2.54 -4.60
C ARG A 88 21.58 -3.83 -3.85
N VAL A 89 20.69 -4.64 -4.41
CA VAL A 89 20.39 -5.99 -3.92
C VAL A 89 20.88 -6.97 -4.96
N LYS A 90 21.90 -7.76 -4.62
CA LYS A 90 22.63 -8.62 -5.56
C LYS A 90 23.18 -7.79 -6.74
N ASP A 91 22.61 -7.95 -7.93
CA ASP A 91 23.00 -7.25 -9.15
C ASP A 91 21.96 -6.21 -9.60
N ASN A 92 20.88 -6.01 -8.83
CA ASN A 92 19.83 -5.06 -9.15
C ASN A 92 20.00 -3.75 -8.39
N ASP A 93 19.92 -2.65 -9.13
CA ASP A 93 19.99 -1.29 -8.61
C ASP A 93 18.61 -0.78 -8.20
N ILE A 94 18.58 -0.11 -7.05
CA ILE A 94 17.45 0.68 -6.57
C ILE A 94 17.84 2.15 -6.76
N GLU A 95 17.09 2.85 -7.62
CA GLU A 95 17.34 4.26 -7.94
C GLU A 95 16.61 5.19 -6.96
N LYS A 96 17.10 6.43 -6.81
CA LYS A 96 16.40 7.50 -6.08
C LYS A 96 15.01 7.77 -6.63
N LEU A 97 14.78 7.53 -7.92
CA LEU A 97 13.47 7.66 -8.53
C LEU A 97 12.41 6.80 -7.81
N ASP A 98 12.74 5.56 -7.47
CA ASP A 98 11.83 4.66 -6.76
C ASP A 98 11.50 5.21 -5.36
N PHE A 99 12.52 5.75 -4.67
CA PHE A 99 12.36 6.44 -3.39
C PHE A 99 11.46 7.67 -3.50
N TYR A 100 11.67 8.54 -4.48
CA TYR A 100 10.84 9.73 -4.65
C TYR A 100 9.39 9.38 -4.96
N LYS A 101 9.14 8.37 -5.81
CA LYS A 101 7.77 7.89 -6.08
C LYS A 101 7.09 7.39 -4.81
N HIS A 102 7.81 6.62 -3.98
CA HIS A 102 7.30 6.12 -2.70
C HIS A 102 7.02 7.26 -1.72
N ARG A 103 7.95 8.21 -1.60
CA ARG A 103 7.79 9.36 -0.73
C ARG A 103 6.61 10.23 -1.13
N LEU A 104 6.42 10.47 -2.43
CA LEU A 104 5.29 11.24 -2.95
C LEU A 104 3.96 10.59 -2.56
N VAL A 105 3.77 9.29 -2.83
CA VAL A 105 2.49 8.65 -2.47
C VAL A 105 2.27 8.66 -0.94
N GLN A 106 3.33 8.47 -0.15
CA GLN A 106 3.24 8.55 1.31
C GLN A 106 2.86 9.95 1.81
N ASP A 107 3.43 11.01 1.23
CA ASP A 107 3.14 12.39 1.61
C ASP A 107 1.68 12.77 1.29
N TYR A 108 1.15 12.35 0.14
CA TYR A 108 -0.25 12.60 -0.23
C TYR A 108 -1.23 11.78 0.63
N MET A 109 -0.94 10.51 0.88
CA MET A 109 -1.75 9.67 1.77
C MET A 109 -1.74 10.21 3.20
N TYR A 110 -0.57 10.61 3.70
CA TYR A 110 -0.44 11.20 5.04
C TYR A 110 -1.26 12.49 5.16
N ALA A 111 -1.25 13.35 4.15
CA ALA A 111 -2.03 14.59 4.17
C ALA A 111 -3.54 14.30 4.31
N ALA A 112 -4.06 13.34 3.53
CA ALA A 112 -5.45 12.92 3.63
C ALA A 112 -5.76 12.29 5.01
N PHE A 113 -4.88 11.44 5.52
CA PHE A 113 -5.06 10.84 6.86
C PHE A 113 -5.05 11.87 7.98
N VAL A 114 -4.23 12.92 7.88
CA VAL A 114 -4.23 14.01 8.86
C VAL A 114 -5.55 14.77 8.82
N GLU A 115 -6.07 15.07 7.64
CA GLU A 115 -7.36 15.74 7.47
C GLU A 115 -8.50 14.91 8.09
N GLU A 116 -8.60 13.62 7.74
CA GLU A 116 -9.59 12.70 8.31
C GLU A 116 -9.46 12.56 9.83
N PHE A 117 -8.23 12.48 10.33
CA PHE A 117 -7.97 12.42 11.77
C PHE A 117 -8.44 13.68 12.49
N GLU A 118 -8.16 14.86 11.93
CA GLU A 118 -8.60 16.15 12.49
C GLU A 118 -10.12 16.27 12.52
N GLU A 119 -10.81 15.85 11.45
CA GLU A 119 -12.27 15.79 11.40
C GLU A 119 -12.85 14.82 12.44
N TYR A 120 -12.25 13.62 12.56
CA TYR A 120 -12.65 12.63 13.56
C TYR A 120 -12.51 13.17 14.99
N VAL A 121 -11.37 13.80 15.29
CA VAL A 121 -11.11 14.39 16.61
C VAL A 121 -12.10 15.50 16.92
N GLU A 122 -12.38 16.40 15.98
CA GLU A 122 -13.35 17.48 16.20
C GLU A 122 -14.77 16.94 16.42
N LYS A 123 -15.19 15.93 15.65
CA LYS A 123 -16.50 15.27 15.77
C LYS A 123 -16.67 14.56 17.13
N HIS A 124 -15.59 14.03 17.69
CA HIS A 124 -15.63 13.21 18.91
C HIS A 124 -14.93 13.84 20.12
N LYS A 125 -14.65 15.16 20.08
CA LYS A 125 -13.85 15.88 21.08
C LYS A 125 -14.31 15.73 22.53
N ASP A 126 -15.61 15.53 22.75
CA ASP A 126 -16.20 15.38 24.09
C ASP A 126 -16.05 13.95 24.64
N SER A 127 -15.62 12.99 23.79
CA SER A 127 -15.56 11.55 24.11
C SER A 127 -14.15 10.95 24.06
N LEU A 128 -13.17 11.68 23.50
CA LEU A 128 -11.79 11.24 23.38
C LEU A 128 -10.92 11.79 24.50
N THR A 129 -10.04 10.97 25.06
CA THR A 129 -8.97 11.43 25.94
C THR A 129 -7.77 11.93 25.13
N GLN A 130 -6.93 12.77 25.74
CA GLN A 130 -5.68 13.23 25.12
C GLN A 130 -4.74 12.07 24.75
N GLU A 131 -4.74 11.01 25.56
CA GLU A 131 -3.95 9.79 25.31
C GLU A 131 -4.47 9.06 24.05
N GLN A 132 -5.78 8.92 23.89
CA GLN A 132 -6.37 8.30 22.70
C GLN A 132 -6.12 9.10 21.42
N ILE A 133 -6.16 10.44 21.52
CA ILE A 133 -5.84 11.33 20.39
C ILE A 133 -4.37 11.13 19.99
N GLU A 134 -3.45 11.12 20.95
CA GLU A 134 -2.03 10.98 20.64
C GLU A 134 -1.67 9.57 20.15
N GLU A 135 -2.30 8.52 20.69
CA GLU A 135 -2.16 7.13 20.21
C GLU A 135 -2.68 6.94 18.78
N SER A 136 -3.65 7.74 18.35
CA SER A 136 -4.30 7.61 17.04
C SER A 136 -3.79 8.65 16.03
N ARG A 137 -2.77 9.43 16.38
CA ARG A 137 -2.22 10.44 15.49
C ARG A 137 -1.51 9.77 14.30
N PRO A 138 -1.83 10.15 13.05
CA PRO A 138 -1.11 9.64 11.88
C PRO A 138 0.40 9.93 11.98
N THR A 139 1.20 8.95 11.59
CA THR A 139 2.66 9.07 11.49
C THR A 139 3.11 8.91 10.03
N ARG A 140 4.25 9.51 9.70
CA ARG A 140 4.90 9.31 8.40
C ARG A 140 5.93 8.21 8.51
N MET A 141 6.08 7.46 7.43
CA MET A 141 7.25 6.61 7.23
C MET A 141 8.53 7.46 7.21
N THR A 142 9.58 7.00 7.87
CA THR A 142 10.89 7.65 7.76
C THR A 142 11.58 7.31 6.45
N ASP A 143 12.57 8.11 6.06
CA ASP A 143 13.35 7.85 4.86
C ASP A 143 14.06 6.48 4.93
N GLU A 144 14.53 6.06 6.11
CA GLU A 144 15.11 4.73 6.34
C GLU A 144 14.09 3.61 6.13
N GLU A 145 12.85 3.78 6.63
CA GLU A 145 11.79 2.79 6.44
C GLU A 145 11.41 2.65 4.97
N ILE A 146 11.37 3.76 4.21
CA ILE A 146 11.13 3.71 2.77
C ILE A 146 12.25 2.92 2.06
N ILE A 147 13.51 3.14 2.43
CA ILE A 147 14.64 2.43 1.81
C ILE A 147 14.63 0.94 2.18
N GLU A 148 14.36 0.60 3.45
CA GLU A 148 14.19 -0.79 3.89
C GLU A 148 13.07 -1.50 3.12
N ASN A 149 11.97 -0.80 2.85
CA ASN A 149 10.85 -1.31 2.05
C ASN A 149 11.28 -1.57 0.61
N LEU A 150 11.98 -0.62 -0.04
CA LEU A 150 12.48 -0.79 -1.40
C LEU A 150 13.42 -1.98 -1.53
N ILE A 151 14.29 -2.19 -0.55
CA ILE A 151 15.20 -3.33 -0.50
C ILE A 151 14.43 -4.63 -0.36
N THR A 152 13.40 -4.66 0.49
CA THR A 152 12.53 -5.83 0.67
C THR A 152 11.78 -6.18 -0.61
N VAL A 153 11.23 -5.17 -1.30
CA VAL A 153 10.61 -5.33 -2.62
C VAL A 153 11.60 -5.89 -3.63
N GLU A 154 12.82 -5.37 -3.68
CA GLU A 154 13.83 -5.85 -4.62
C GLU A 154 14.25 -7.30 -4.31
N MET A 155 14.41 -7.66 -3.03
CA MET A 155 14.69 -9.04 -2.63
C MET A 155 13.56 -9.99 -3.03
N GLY A 156 12.29 -9.63 -2.76
CA GLY A 156 11.13 -10.44 -3.13
C GLY A 156 11.00 -10.59 -4.65
N TYR A 157 11.29 -9.53 -5.41
CA TYR A 157 11.31 -9.59 -6.87
C TYR A 157 12.40 -10.54 -7.39
N ILE A 158 13.63 -10.44 -6.88
CA ILE A 158 14.72 -11.36 -7.25
C ILE A 158 14.35 -12.80 -6.90
N ALA A 159 13.76 -13.05 -5.74
CA ALA A 159 13.32 -14.38 -5.33
C ALA A 159 12.24 -14.94 -6.26
N ALA A 160 11.29 -14.11 -6.69
CA ALA A 160 10.28 -14.50 -7.67
C ALA A 160 10.90 -14.87 -9.01
N LEU A 161 11.89 -14.11 -9.50
CA LEU A 161 12.63 -14.42 -10.73
C LEU A 161 13.42 -15.73 -10.59
N GLU A 162 14.14 -15.94 -9.48
CA GLU A 162 14.89 -17.16 -9.21
C GLU A 162 14.00 -18.41 -9.04
N ALA A 163 12.72 -18.20 -8.70
CA ALA A 163 11.72 -19.25 -8.54
C ALA A 163 10.91 -19.52 -9.84
N ASP A 164 11.31 -18.91 -10.96
CA ASP A 164 10.63 -18.98 -12.27
C ASP A 164 9.15 -18.56 -12.22
N VAL A 165 8.81 -17.57 -11.38
CA VAL A 165 7.47 -16.98 -11.36
C VAL A 165 7.18 -16.35 -12.72
N PRO A 166 6.07 -16.70 -13.40
CA PRO A 166 5.78 -16.22 -14.74
C PRO A 166 5.20 -14.80 -14.68
N ILE A 167 6.05 -13.82 -14.42
CA ILE A 167 5.70 -12.41 -14.44
C ILE A 167 6.63 -11.65 -15.37
N ASN A 168 6.05 -10.90 -16.29
CA ASN A 168 6.75 -9.99 -17.16
C ASN A 168 5.84 -8.79 -17.44
N TYR A 169 6.39 -7.77 -18.10
CA TYR A 169 5.65 -6.55 -18.41
C TYR A 169 4.34 -6.79 -19.16
N ALA A 170 4.29 -7.74 -20.11
CA ALA A 170 3.06 -8.03 -20.86
C ALA A 170 1.96 -8.64 -19.98
N ILE A 171 2.35 -9.48 -19.01
CA ILE A 171 1.43 -10.05 -18.01
C ILE A 171 0.92 -8.95 -17.08
N ALA A 172 1.81 -8.10 -16.57
CA ALA A 172 1.44 -6.98 -15.72
C ALA A 172 0.48 -6.01 -16.43
N GLN A 173 0.77 -5.67 -17.68
CA GLN A 173 -0.08 -4.82 -18.51
C GLN A 173 -1.46 -5.43 -18.74
N THR A 174 -1.51 -6.73 -19.04
CA THR A 174 -2.79 -7.45 -19.22
C THR A 174 -3.60 -7.43 -17.93
N GLN A 175 -2.98 -7.67 -16.77
CA GLN A 175 -3.66 -7.67 -15.48
C GLN A 175 -4.19 -6.28 -15.10
N MET A 176 -3.39 -5.22 -15.25
CA MET A 176 -3.81 -3.85 -14.94
C MET A 176 -4.96 -3.39 -15.86
N THR A 177 -4.84 -3.69 -17.16
CA THR A 177 -5.90 -3.37 -18.13
C THR A 177 -7.20 -4.12 -17.80
N ASN A 178 -7.12 -5.41 -17.49
CA ASN A 178 -8.29 -6.21 -17.12
C ASN A 178 -8.89 -5.74 -15.79
N LEU A 179 -8.08 -5.38 -14.80
CA LEU A 179 -8.54 -4.84 -13.53
C LEU A 179 -9.34 -3.55 -13.75
N TYR A 180 -8.82 -2.62 -14.55
CA TYR A 180 -9.55 -1.39 -14.89
C TYR A 180 -10.84 -1.67 -15.68
N ALA A 181 -10.78 -2.54 -16.70
CA ALA A 181 -11.96 -2.92 -17.48
C ALA A 181 -13.05 -3.60 -16.63
N ASN A 182 -12.66 -4.47 -15.69
CA ASN A 182 -13.59 -5.12 -14.76
C ASN A 182 -14.27 -4.11 -13.84
N ASN A 183 -13.53 -3.13 -13.30
CA ASN A 183 -14.13 -2.08 -12.49
C ASN A 183 -15.08 -1.19 -13.32
N LEU A 184 -14.73 -0.87 -14.57
CA LEU A 184 -15.67 -0.18 -15.48
C LEU A 184 -16.93 -1.00 -15.78
N TYR A 185 -16.83 -2.33 -15.80
CA TYR A 185 -17.99 -3.21 -15.95
C TYR A 185 -18.86 -3.18 -14.70
N VAL A 186 -18.26 -3.30 -13.51
CA VAL A 186 -18.94 -3.19 -12.21
C VAL A 186 -19.75 -1.90 -12.13
N LEU A 187 -19.19 -0.76 -12.54
CA LEU A 187 -19.89 0.54 -12.56
C LEU A 187 -21.13 0.58 -13.47
N LYS A 188 -21.25 -0.36 -14.42
CA LYS A 188 -22.40 -0.47 -15.31
C LYS A 188 -23.41 -1.51 -14.85
N SER A 189 -22.99 -2.49 -14.04
CA SER A 189 -23.79 -3.66 -13.69
C SER A 189 -24.29 -3.67 -12.25
N GLU A 190 -23.55 -3.08 -11.32
CA GLU A 190 -23.88 -3.10 -9.90
C GLU A 190 -24.74 -1.91 -9.47
N ASP A 191 -25.47 -2.11 -8.38
CA ASP A 191 -26.26 -1.05 -7.74
C ASP A 191 -25.34 0.04 -7.18
N LYS A 192 -25.71 1.32 -7.38
CA LYS A 192 -24.88 2.47 -6.99
C LYS A 192 -24.64 2.59 -5.50
N ASP A 193 -25.54 2.05 -4.69
CA ASP A 193 -25.44 2.10 -3.24
C ASP A 193 -24.60 0.92 -2.68
N SER A 194 -24.27 -0.07 -3.52
CA SER A 194 -23.44 -1.22 -3.13
C SER A 194 -21.97 -0.86 -2.89
N ASP A 195 -21.33 -1.53 -1.93
CA ASP A 195 -19.92 -1.33 -1.60
C ASP A 195 -18.99 -1.70 -2.76
N ILE A 196 -19.40 -2.67 -3.57
CA ILE A 196 -18.66 -3.10 -4.76
C ILE A 196 -18.65 -1.98 -5.81
N TYR A 197 -19.80 -1.33 -6.05
CA TYR A 197 -19.87 -0.17 -6.94
C TYR A 197 -19.02 0.98 -6.43
N LYS A 198 -19.14 1.34 -5.14
CA LYS A 198 -18.39 2.45 -4.53
C LYS A 198 -16.88 2.23 -4.64
N SER A 199 -16.41 1.03 -4.32
CA SER A 199 -14.99 0.66 -4.43
C SER A 199 -14.49 0.71 -5.87
N ALA A 200 -15.30 0.21 -6.82
CA ALA A 200 -14.95 0.29 -8.24
C ALA A 200 -14.91 1.73 -8.76
N LYS A 201 -15.81 2.59 -8.28
CA LYS A 201 -15.87 4.02 -8.64
C LYS A 201 -14.61 4.71 -8.18
N GLU A 202 -14.23 4.52 -6.92
CA GLU A 202 -13.01 5.09 -6.36
C GLU A 202 -11.78 4.66 -7.14
N PHE A 203 -11.62 3.37 -7.42
CA PHE A 203 -10.50 2.89 -8.23
C PHE A 203 -10.45 3.55 -9.61
N VAL A 204 -11.59 3.61 -10.33
CA VAL A 204 -11.65 4.21 -11.67
C VAL A 204 -11.36 5.71 -11.63
N ASP A 205 -11.93 6.43 -10.67
CA ASP A 205 -11.75 7.87 -10.54
C ASP A 205 -10.31 8.21 -10.15
N GLN A 206 -9.69 7.43 -9.25
CA GLN A 206 -8.27 7.58 -8.90
C GLN A 206 -7.38 7.46 -10.14
N ILE A 207 -7.55 6.38 -10.93
CA ILE A 207 -6.79 6.17 -12.15
C ILE A 207 -6.98 7.34 -13.13
N ALA A 208 -8.21 7.85 -13.27
CA ALA A 208 -8.53 8.96 -14.15
C ALA A 208 -7.91 10.29 -13.68
N LEU A 209 -7.96 10.59 -12.37
CA LEU A 209 -7.41 11.80 -11.78
C LEU A 209 -5.88 11.82 -11.86
N ILE A 210 -5.21 10.70 -11.57
CA ILE A 210 -3.75 10.60 -11.68
C ILE A 210 -3.32 10.78 -13.14
N ALA A 211 -3.98 10.08 -14.09
CA ALA A 211 -3.69 10.24 -15.51
C ALA A 211 -3.87 11.69 -15.97
N LYS A 212 -4.94 12.35 -15.51
CA LYS A 212 -5.20 13.76 -15.77
C LYS A 212 -4.09 14.67 -15.23
N GLY A 213 -3.67 14.47 -13.98
CA GLY A 213 -2.58 15.23 -13.38
C GLY A 213 -1.24 15.01 -14.09
N MET A 214 -1.02 13.81 -14.63
CA MET A 214 0.16 13.50 -15.44
C MET A 214 0.08 14.05 -16.88
N ASP A 215 -1.02 14.67 -17.28
CA ASP A 215 -1.32 15.11 -18.65
C ASP A 215 -1.19 13.98 -19.70
N ILE A 216 -1.67 12.78 -19.35
CA ILE A 216 -1.69 11.60 -20.23
C ILE A 216 -3.08 10.94 -20.23
N SER A 217 -3.32 10.08 -21.21
CA SER A 217 -4.54 9.27 -21.22
C SER A 217 -4.51 8.18 -20.14
N VAL A 218 -5.69 7.68 -19.75
CA VAL A 218 -5.80 6.53 -18.84
C VAL A 218 -5.06 5.31 -19.37
N ASP A 219 -5.12 5.04 -20.67
CA ASP A 219 -4.42 3.90 -21.28
C ASP A 219 -2.88 4.04 -21.17
N GLU A 220 -2.36 5.26 -21.34
CA GLU A 220 -0.94 5.57 -21.12
C GLU A 220 -0.55 5.45 -19.63
N TYR A 221 -1.42 5.91 -18.73
CA TYR A 221 -1.17 5.75 -17.30
C TYR A 221 -1.18 4.28 -16.87
N LEU A 222 -2.09 3.45 -17.40
CA LEU A 222 -2.10 2.01 -17.15
C LEU A 222 -0.80 1.34 -17.62
N VAL A 223 -0.19 1.82 -18.69
CA VAL A 223 1.13 1.38 -19.16
C VAL A 223 2.23 1.70 -18.13
N GLU A 224 2.27 2.93 -17.61
CA GLU A 224 3.24 3.31 -16.58
C GLU A 224 3.01 2.54 -15.27
N LEU A 225 1.75 2.45 -14.82
CA LEU A 225 1.36 1.68 -13.65
C LEU A 225 1.79 0.21 -13.77
N SER A 226 1.71 -0.38 -14.96
CA SER A 226 2.10 -1.77 -15.20
C SER A 226 3.60 -2.02 -15.00
N ARG A 227 4.45 -1.02 -15.29
CA ARG A 227 5.90 -1.11 -15.04
C ARG A 227 6.18 -1.09 -13.55
N ASP A 228 5.57 -0.15 -12.84
CA ASP A 228 5.73 0.02 -11.39
C ASP A 228 5.12 -1.18 -10.63
N SER A 229 4.06 -1.78 -11.19
CA SER A 229 3.33 -2.90 -10.62
C SER A 229 4.01 -4.27 -10.77
N MET A 230 4.94 -4.41 -11.72
CA MET A 230 5.52 -5.71 -12.07
C MET A 230 6.22 -6.38 -10.87
N LYS A 231 7.01 -5.60 -10.11
CA LYS A 231 7.71 -6.12 -8.91
C LYS A 231 6.71 -6.57 -7.85
N SER A 232 5.70 -5.76 -7.59
CA SER A 232 4.62 -6.07 -6.65
C SER A 232 3.86 -7.35 -7.00
N MET A 233 3.48 -7.53 -8.27
CA MET A 233 2.82 -8.76 -8.72
C MET A 233 3.70 -10.00 -8.55
N ALA A 234 4.99 -9.87 -8.87
CA ALA A 234 5.95 -10.94 -8.70
C ALA A 234 6.05 -11.38 -7.23
N ILE A 235 6.08 -10.40 -6.32
CA ILE A 235 6.11 -10.60 -4.87
C ILE A 235 4.87 -11.35 -4.40
N THR A 236 3.67 -10.90 -4.80
CA THR A 236 2.42 -11.60 -4.45
C THR A 236 2.45 -13.07 -4.89
N MET A 237 2.93 -13.34 -6.11
CA MET A 237 2.98 -14.71 -6.62
C MET A 237 4.01 -15.59 -5.89
N ILE A 238 5.16 -15.05 -5.48
CA ILE A 238 6.13 -15.82 -4.69
C ILE A 238 5.65 -16.02 -3.25
N GLU A 239 4.96 -15.04 -2.66
CA GLU A 239 4.34 -15.18 -1.34
C GLU A 239 3.22 -16.21 -1.34
N ASP A 240 2.36 -16.25 -2.35
CA ASP A 240 1.34 -17.31 -2.51
C ASP A 240 1.97 -18.72 -2.58
N ARG A 241 3.13 -18.82 -3.22
CA ARG A 241 3.92 -20.04 -3.24
C ARG A 241 4.46 -20.37 -1.85
N TRP A 242 5.02 -19.42 -1.12
CA TRP A 242 5.47 -19.64 0.27
C TRP A 242 4.33 -20.02 1.21
N GLN A 243 3.15 -19.42 1.06
CA GLN A 243 1.96 -19.83 1.81
C GLN A 243 1.58 -21.29 1.51
N THR A 244 1.74 -21.72 0.25
CA THR A 244 1.52 -23.12 -0.15
C THR A 244 2.60 -24.05 0.40
N GLU A 245 3.86 -23.61 0.44
CA GLU A 245 4.98 -24.34 1.03
C GLU A 245 4.80 -24.49 2.55
N PHE A 246 4.38 -23.44 3.26
CA PHE A 246 4.07 -23.46 4.69
C PHE A 246 3.11 -24.58 5.05
N ARG A 247 2.01 -24.73 4.30
CA ARG A 247 0.98 -25.78 4.51
C ARG A 247 1.54 -27.20 4.47
N ASN A 248 2.69 -27.40 3.83
CA ASN A 248 3.36 -28.69 3.69
C ASN A 248 4.67 -28.77 4.48
N SER A 249 5.01 -27.73 5.26
CA SER A 249 6.24 -27.63 6.02
C SER A 249 6.07 -28.11 7.47
N ASN A 250 7.18 -28.32 8.17
CA ASN A 250 7.20 -28.56 9.62
C ASN A 250 7.50 -27.26 10.42
N PHE A 251 7.28 -26.10 9.82
CA PHE A 251 7.53 -24.82 10.48
C PHE A 251 6.56 -24.61 11.64
N ASP A 252 7.08 -24.28 12.82
CA ASP A 252 6.28 -24.02 14.02
C ASP A 252 6.02 -22.52 14.14
N GLY A 253 4.82 -22.10 13.72
CA GLY A 253 4.41 -20.70 13.67
C GLY A 253 3.19 -20.47 12.78
N THR A 254 2.94 -19.21 12.49
CA THR A 254 1.91 -18.73 11.58
C THR A 254 2.42 -18.62 10.14
N ILE A 255 1.50 -18.45 9.19
CA ILE A 255 1.84 -18.16 7.78
C ILE A 255 2.69 -16.89 7.70
N ASP A 256 2.33 -15.85 8.44
CA ASP A 256 3.01 -14.56 8.43
C ASP A 256 4.46 -14.70 8.94
N GLU A 257 4.65 -15.40 10.07
CA GLU A 257 5.99 -15.69 10.61
C GLU A 257 6.84 -16.53 9.64
N TYR A 258 6.21 -17.37 8.82
CA TYR A 258 6.92 -18.12 7.78
C TYR A 258 7.37 -17.24 6.60
N ILE A 259 6.53 -16.31 6.17
CA ILE A 259 6.89 -15.33 5.12
C ILE A 259 8.03 -14.45 5.62
N ASP A 260 7.96 -13.97 6.87
CA ASP A 260 9.04 -13.21 7.50
C ASP A 260 10.34 -14.03 7.53
N TYR A 261 10.26 -15.31 7.91
CA TYR A 261 11.39 -16.23 7.86
C TYR A 261 11.98 -16.34 6.45
N CYS A 262 11.14 -16.46 5.41
CA CYS A 262 11.59 -16.47 4.02
C CYS A 262 12.38 -15.21 3.67
N TYR A 263 11.87 -14.02 4.01
CA TYR A 263 12.59 -12.76 3.78
C TYR A 263 13.91 -12.66 4.58
N GLU A 264 13.95 -13.14 5.82
CA GLU A 264 15.19 -13.20 6.59
C GLU A 264 16.23 -14.14 5.96
N VAL A 265 15.79 -15.26 5.38
CA VAL A 265 16.66 -16.14 4.57
C VAL A 265 17.17 -15.40 3.33
N LEU A 266 16.31 -14.62 2.65
CA LEU A 266 16.74 -13.80 1.51
C LEU A 266 17.77 -12.74 1.91
N LYS A 267 17.60 -12.06 3.05
CA LYS A 267 18.57 -11.09 3.58
C LYS A 267 19.95 -11.71 3.84
N GLN A 268 19.99 -12.97 4.27
CA GLN A 268 21.24 -13.70 4.47
C GLN A 268 21.86 -14.18 3.15
N LYS A 269 21.03 -14.47 2.15
CA LYS A 269 21.44 -14.98 0.83
C LYS A 269 21.93 -13.86 -0.09
N TYR A 270 21.24 -12.72 -0.10
CA TYR A 270 21.49 -11.63 -1.03
C TYR A 270 22.44 -10.60 -0.42
N THR A 271 23.44 -10.20 -1.20
CA THR A 271 24.29 -9.08 -0.82
C THR A 271 23.51 -7.78 -0.98
N VAL A 272 23.39 -7.00 0.09
CA VAL A 272 22.80 -5.66 0.08
C VAL A 272 23.91 -4.62 0.28
N VAL A 273 24.05 -3.70 -0.67
CA VAL A 273 24.97 -2.56 -0.55
C VAL A 273 24.15 -1.28 -0.46
N MET A 274 24.34 -0.54 0.63
CA MET A 274 23.68 0.74 0.89
C MET A 274 24.60 1.88 0.47
N TYR A 275 24.12 2.75 -0.43
CA TYR A 275 24.81 3.98 -0.80
C TYR A 275 24.23 5.21 -0.09
N GLY A 276 22.97 5.13 0.34
CA GLY A 276 22.28 6.21 1.07
C GLY A 276 21.69 7.28 0.17
N LEU A 277 21.13 8.34 0.78
CA LEU A 277 20.47 9.44 0.07
C LEU A 277 21.37 10.63 -0.25
N GLU A 278 22.67 10.59 0.06
CA GLU A 278 23.62 11.70 -0.19
C GLU A 278 24.22 11.66 -1.61
#